data_AF-A0AAD9VQH2-F1
#
_entry.id   AF-A0AAD9VQH2-F1
#
_cell.length_a   1.000
_cell.length_b   1.000
_cell.length_c   1.000
_cell.angle_alpha   90.00
_cell.angle_beta   90.00
_cell.angle_gamma   90.00
#
_symmetry.space_group_name_H-M   'P 1'
#
loop_
_entity.id
_entity.type
_entity.pdbx_description
1 polymer ?
#
loop_
_entity_poly.entity_id
_entity_poly.type
_entity_poly.pdbx_seq_one_letter_code
_entity_poly.pdbx_strand_id
1 'polypeptide(L)'
;MNIPEEEYIEKVFVYKFPTCTTNEEYVLEIPLKIPYQGSIKELTYRIMSSFKLPCYVESDLMETIQHTIKELTLQFYDEKSEKVIDAAKKGDLDIEDIIKNWEKTYKQKTVEYADPIGTTDEELFAAAYHRLVHSPSLEPILQAEHKYGRDVTEVIQMRNTDYEELTQKLVHIKVV
;
A
#
# COMPACT_ATOMS: atom_id res chain seq x y z
N MET A 1 -7.54 -4.90 12.74
CA MET A 1 -7.31 -3.66 11.99
C MET A 1 -8.53 -2.77 12.16
N ASN A 2 -8.62 -2.04 13.28
CA ASN A 2 -9.69 -1.04 13.46
C ASN A 2 -9.11 0.29 13.00
N ILE A 3 -9.38 0.62 11.74
CA ILE A 3 -9.24 1.99 11.24
C ILE A 3 -10.17 2.83 12.13
N PRO A 4 -9.71 3.93 12.74
CA PRO A 4 -10.61 4.78 13.51
C PRO A 4 -11.80 5.13 12.60
N GLU A 5 -13.03 5.03 13.10
CA GLU A 5 -14.21 5.53 12.40
C GLU A 5 -13.99 7.01 12.12
N GLU A 6 -13.46 7.32 10.94
CA GLU A 6 -13.37 8.67 10.45
C GLU A 6 -14.80 9.18 10.29
N GLU A 7 -15.14 10.23 11.03
CA GLU A 7 -16.38 10.97 10.83
C GLU A 7 -16.55 11.27 9.34
N TYR A 8 -17.62 10.73 8.76
CA TYR A 8 -18.02 11.00 7.39
C TYR A 8 -19.36 11.71 7.38
N ILE A 9 -19.52 12.65 6.46
CA ILE A 9 -20.82 13.25 6.15
C ILE A 9 -21.31 12.71 4.80
N GLU A 10 -22.61 12.44 4.73
CA GLU A 10 -23.27 12.08 3.48
C GLU A 10 -23.78 13.35 2.81
N LYS A 11 -23.27 13.63 1.61
CA LYS A 11 -23.67 14.77 0.77
C LYS A 11 -24.16 14.26 -0.57
N VAL A 12 -25.29 14.78 -1.04
CA VAL A 12 -25.82 14.42 -2.37
C VAL A 12 -25.07 15.22 -3.43
N PHE A 13 -24.43 14.51 -4.34
CA PHE A 13 -23.86 15.05 -5.57
C PHE A 13 -24.91 15.02 -6.67
N VAL A 14 -25.18 16.18 -7.27
CA VAL A 14 -26.13 16.32 -8.37
C VAL A 14 -25.35 16.63 -9.64
N TYR A 15 -25.44 15.74 -10.62
CA TYR A 15 -24.81 15.88 -11.93
C TYR A 15 -25.86 15.98 -13.03
N LYS A 16 -25.70 16.92 -13.95
CA LYS A 16 -26.67 17.14 -15.03
C LYS A 16 -25.98 17.04 -16.37
N PHE A 17 -26.54 16.28 -17.31
CA PHE A 17 -26.02 16.20 -18.67
C PHE A 17 -27.15 16.12 -19.71
N PRO A 18 -26.94 16.70 -20.91
CA PRO A 18 -27.94 16.64 -21.98
C PRO A 18 -27.99 15.24 -22.61
N THR A 19 -29.18 14.71 -22.85
CA THR A 19 -29.35 13.50 -23.66
C THR A 19 -29.37 13.85 -25.14
N CYS A 20 -28.58 13.17 -25.97
CA CYS A 20 -28.48 13.47 -27.41
C CYS A 20 -29.77 13.13 -28.19
N THR A 21 -30.69 12.37 -27.60
CA THR A 21 -31.88 11.79 -28.26
C THR A 21 -33.17 12.56 -28.02
N THR A 22 -33.26 13.20 -26.87
CA THR A 22 -34.38 13.99 -26.38
C THR A 22 -33.71 15.18 -25.73
N ASN A 23 -34.08 16.41 -26.11
CA ASN A 23 -33.41 17.65 -25.67
C ASN A 23 -33.69 17.97 -24.18
N GLU A 24 -33.68 16.94 -23.34
CA GLU A 24 -34.00 16.88 -21.93
C GLU A 24 -32.69 16.73 -21.14
N GLU A 25 -32.61 17.40 -19.99
CA GLU A 25 -31.46 17.34 -19.08
C GLU A 25 -31.66 16.16 -18.13
N TYR A 26 -30.78 15.15 -18.20
CA TYR A 26 -30.80 14.04 -17.25
C TYR A 26 -30.08 14.47 -15.97
N VAL A 27 -30.76 14.33 -14.83
CA VAL A 27 -30.21 14.67 -13.50
C VAL A 27 -29.88 13.38 -12.75
N LEU A 28 -28.65 13.28 -12.28
CA LEU A 28 -28.11 12.15 -11.55
C LEU A 28 -27.78 12.58 -10.12
N GLU A 29 -28.43 11.96 -9.14
CA GLU A 29 -28.25 12.23 -7.73
C GLU A 29 -27.52 11.05 -7.06
N ILE A 30 -26.33 11.30 -6.52
CA ILE A 30 -25.48 10.27 -5.94
C ILE A 30 -25.09 10.66 -4.51
N PRO A 31 -25.40 9.85 -3.49
CA PRO A 31 -24.92 10.09 -2.14
C PRO A 31 -23.40 9.81 -2.08
N LEU A 32 -22.62 10.83 -1.74
CA LEU A 32 -21.18 10.76 -1.53
C LEU A 32 -20.86 10.83 -0.04
N LYS A 33 -19.94 9.96 0.39
CA LYS A 33 -19.34 10.01 1.73
C LYS A 33 -18.08 10.87 1.67
N ILE A 34 -18.04 11.94 2.48
CA ILE A 34 -16.93 12.90 2.55
C ILE A 34 -16.35 12.86 3.96
N PRO A 35 -15.01 12.77 4.14
CA PRO A 35 -13.98 12.71 3.10
C PRO A 35 -13.98 11.37 2.34
N TYR A 36 -13.80 11.42 1.02
CA TYR A 36 -13.75 10.22 0.19
C TYR A 36 -12.33 9.64 0.18
N GLN A 37 -12.14 8.45 0.75
CA GLN A 37 -10.84 7.78 0.89
C GLN A 37 -10.47 6.85 -0.29
N GLY A 38 -11.32 6.76 -1.33
CA GLY A 38 -11.12 5.85 -2.46
C GLY A 38 -10.53 6.51 -3.71
N SER A 39 -10.35 5.72 -4.78
CA SER A 39 -9.96 6.24 -6.09
C SER A 39 -11.16 6.87 -6.79
N ILE A 40 -11.03 8.15 -7.17
CA ILE A 40 -12.07 8.88 -7.91
C ILE A 40 -12.41 8.18 -9.23
N LYS A 41 -11.40 7.60 -9.89
CA LYS A 41 -11.60 6.82 -11.13
C LYS A 41 -12.56 5.65 -10.91
N GLU A 42 -12.34 4.87 -9.86
CA GLU A 42 -13.20 3.72 -9.55
C GLU A 42 -14.62 4.15 -9.20
N LEU A 43 -14.77 5.26 -8.47
CA LEU A 43 -16.07 5.84 -8.17
C LEU A 43 -16.81 6.22 -9.45
N THR A 44 -16.15 6.95 -10.36
CA THR A 44 -16.71 7.34 -11.65
C THR A 44 -17.11 6.12 -12.48
N TYR A 45 -16.24 5.11 -12.61
CA TYR A 45 -16.57 3.88 -13.33
C TYR A 45 -17.73 3.11 -12.70
N ARG A 46 -17.81 3.06 -11.37
CA ARG A 46 -18.94 2.43 -10.66
C ARG A 46 -20.25 3.15 -10.96
N ILE A 47 -20.24 4.48 -10.96
CA ILE A 47 -21.39 5.31 -11.31
C ILE A 47 -21.80 5.05 -12.75
N MET A 48 -20.85 5.14 -13.70
CA MET A 48 -21.11 4.89 -15.11
C MET A 48 -21.70 3.50 -15.38
N SER A 49 -21.16 2.46 -14.72
CA SER A 49 -21.64 1.08 -14.84
C SER A 49 -23.05 0.91 -14.24
N SER A 50 -23.31 1.52 -13.07
CA SER A 50 -24.59 1.41 -12.37
C SER A 50 -25.73 2.10 -13.13
N PHE A 51 -25.45 3.27 -13.71
CA PHE A 51 -26.44 4.09 -14.43
C PHE A 51 -26.39 3.89 -15.95
N LYS A 52 -25.53 2.98 -16.45
CA LYS A 52 -25.31 2.70 -17.89
C LYS A 52 -25.10 3.97 -18.72
N LEU A 53 -24.25 4.86 -18.22
CA LEU A 53 -24.01 6.16 -18.85
C LEU A 53 -23.18 5.99 -20.13
N PRO A 54 -23.43 6.83 -21.16
CA PRO A 54 -22.59 6.86 -22.35
C PRO A 54 -21.15 7.28 -22.05
N CYS A 55 -20.18 6.74 -22.79
CA CYS A 55 -18.76 7.03 -22.60
C CYS A 55 -18.37 8.51 -22.88
N TYR A 56 -19.17 9.27 -23.63
CA TYR A 56 -18.89 10.69 -23.88
C TYR A 56 -19.03 11.56 -22.62
N VAL A 57 -19.76 11.08 -21.60
CA VAL A 57 -19.97 11.76 -20.32
C VAL A 57 -18.83 11.47 -19.34
N GLU A 58 -18.01 10.44 -19.60
CA GLU A 58 -16.99 9.95 -18.66
C GLU A 58 -16.03 11.05 -18.20
N SER A 59 -15.45 11.78 -19.16
CA SER A 59 -14.40 12.76 -18.87
C SER A 59 -14.94 13.95 -18.08
N ASP A 60 -16.13 14.44 -18.44
CA ASP A 60 -16.79 15.55 -17.76
C ASP A 60 -17.28 15.17 -16.35
N LEU A 61 -17.90 13.99 -16.23
CA LEU A 61 -18.32 13.45 -14.94
C LEU A 61 -17.12 13.24 -14.01
N MET A 62 -16.01 12.70 -14.52
CA MET A 62 -14.80 12.48 -13.74
C MET A 62 -14.22 13.80 -13.20
N GLU A 63 -14.12 14.82 -14.04
CA GLU A 63 -13.62 16.14 -13.64
C GLU A 63 -14.55 16.79 -12.62
N THR A 64 -15.86 16.74 -12.86
CA THR A 64 -16.87 17.32 -11.97
C THR A 64 -16.88 16.64 -10.61
N ILE A 65 -16.89 15.30 -10.56
CA ILE A 65 -16.81 14.53 -9.31
C ILE A 65 -15.52 14.88 -8.56
N GLN A 66 -14.39 14.93 -9.26
CA GLN A 66 -13.11 15.26 -8.65
C GLN A 66 -13.12 16.65 -8.01
N HIS A 67 -13.65 17.65 -8.72
CA HIS A 67 -13.78 19.01 -8.22
C HIS A 67 -14.70 19.06 -7.01
N THR A 68 -15.90 18.49 -7.10
CA THR A 68 -16.88 18.51 -6.02
C THR A 68 -16.35 17.78 -4.78
N ILE A 69 -15.73 16.60 -4.92
CA ILE A 69 -15.16 15.88 -3.77
C ILE A 69 -14.10 16.73 -3.10
N LYS A 70 -13.22 17.39 -3.88
CA LYS A 70 -12.17 18.26 -3.34
C LYS A 70 -12.77 19.45 -2.57
N GLU A 71 -13.76 20.13 -3.15
CA GLU A 71 -14.44 21.27 -2.50
C GLU A 71 -15.19 20.85 -1.23
N LEU A 72 -15.97 19.78 -1.29
CA LEU A 72 -16.71 19.28 -0.13
C LEU A 72 -15.78 18.81 0.98
N THR A 73 -14.65 18.20 0.63
CA THR A 73 -13.63 17.79 1.59
C THR A 73 -12.99 19.01 2.26
N LEU A 74 -12.65 20.05 1.50
CA LEU A 74 -12.13 21.30 2.06
C LEU A 74 -13.14 21.95 3.00
N GLN A 75 -14.40 22.11 2.56
CA GLN A 75 -15.47 22.68 3.39
C GLN A 75 -15.69 21.88 4.68
N PHE A 76 -15.62 20.55 4.62
CA PHE A 76 -15.76 19.70 5.81
C PHE A 76 -14.66 19.97 6.84
N TYR A 77 -13.40 20.08 6.39
CA TYR A 77 -12.28 20.39 7.29
C TYR A 77 -12.29 21.84 7.77
N ASP A 78 -12.72 22.79 6.94
CA ASP A 78 -12.88 24.19 7.35
C ASP A 78 -13.95 24.33 8.44
N GLU A 79 -15.13 23.73 8.25
CA GLU A 79 -16.20 23.76 9.25
C GLU A 79 -15.77 23.07 10.56
N LYS A 80 -15.07 21.93 10.47
CA LYS A 80 -14.53 21.24 11.64
C LYS A 80 -13.51 22.11 12.37
N SER A 81 -12.63 22.79 11.63
CA SER A 81 -11.60 23.67 12.20
C SER A 81 -12.24 24.90 12.84
N GLU A 82 -13.23 25.51 12.20
CA GLU A 82 -13.96 26.67 12.73
C GLU A 82 -14.68 26.33 14.04
N LYS A 83 -15.33 25.16 14.12
CA LYS A 83 -15.94 24.67 15.37
C LYS A 83 -14.93 24.54 16.51
N VAL A 84 -13.74 23.99 16.23
CA VAL A 84 -12.67 23.86 17.22
C VAL A 84 -12.13 25.23 17.64
N ILE A 85 -11.98 26.17 16.70
CA ILE A 85 -11.53 27.53 16.99
C ILE A 85 -12.57 28.30 17.82
N ASP A 86 -13.86 28.13 17.54
CA ASP A 86 -14.94 28.73 18.31
C ASP A 86 -15.02 28.16 19.73
N ALA A 87 -14.88 26.84 19.88
CA ALA A 87 -14.77 26.18 21.19
C ALA A 87 -13.57 26.69 22.00
N ALA A 88 -12.41 26.86 21.34
CA ALA A 88 -11.22 27.46 21.94
C ALA A 88 -11.45 28.90 22.41
N LYS A 89 -12.15 29.73 21.61
CA LYS A 89 -12.50 31.11 21.99
C LYS A 89 -13.48 31.17 23.17
N LYS A 90 -14.39 30.21 23.27
CA LYS A 90 -15.36 30.09 24.38
C LYS A 90 -14.74 29.54 25.67
N GLY A 91 -13.50 29.05 25.62
CA GLY A 91 -12.80 28.46 26.76
C GLY A 91 -13.28 27.05 27.13
N ASP A 92 -14.07 26.42 26.26
CA ASP A 92 -14.59 25.05 26.39
C ASP A 92 -13.69 24.07 25.61
N LEU A 93 -12.38 24.27 25.71
CA LEU A 93 -11.40 23.41 25.06
C LEU A 93 -10.72 22.57 26.13
N ASP A 94 -11.02 21.27 26.15
CA ASP A 94 -10.38 20.33 27.05
C ASP A 94 -8.96 20.03 26.55
N ILE A 95 -7.99 20.78 27.08
CA ILE A 95 -6.58 20.70 26.67
C ILE A 95 -6.01 19.29 26.97
N GLU A 96 -6.47 18.64 28.04
CA GLU A 96 -6.05 17.29 28.42
C GLU A 96 -6.49 16.25 27.38
N ASP A 97 -7.72 16.33 26.87
CA ASP A 97 -8.20 15.43 25.83
C ASP A 97 -7.42 15.60 24.52
N ILE A 98 -7.07 16.84 24.16
CA ILE A 98 -6.22 17.11 22.99
C ILE A 98 -4.84 16.47 23.16
N ILE A 99 -4.19 16.66 24.30
CA ILE A 99 -2.87 16.05 24.57
C ILE A 99 -2.96 14.54 24.50
N LYS A 100 -3.99 13.94 25.10
CA LYS A 100 -4.21 12.49 25.09
C LYS A 100 -4.48 11.95 23.68
N ASN A 101 -5.26 12.67 22.88
CA ASN A 101 -5.52 12.31 21.48
C ASN A 101 -4.26 12.43 20.61
N TRP A 102 -3.44 13.46 20.85
CA TRP A 102 -2.15 13.63 20.20
C TRP A 102 -1.18 12.51 20.60
N GLU A 103 -1.04 12.18 21.88
CA GLU A 103 -0.21 11.09 22.35
C GLU A 103 -0.65 9.75 21.74
N LYS A 104 -1.96 9.48 21.72
CA LYS A 104 -2.54 8.29 21.09
C LYS A 104 -2.21 8.23 19.59
N THR A 105 -2.43 9.33 18.86
CA THR A 105 -2.17 9.42 17.41
C THR A 105 -0.69 9.27 17.12
N TYR A 106 0.17 9.91 17.91
CA TYR A 106 1.62 9.82 17.80
C TYR A 106 2.10 8.40 18.07
N LYS A 107 1.62 7.75 19.14
CA LYS A 107 1.95 6.36 19.45
C LYS A 107 1.47 5.42 18.35
N GLN A 108 0.25 5.59 17.84
CA GLN A 108 -0.29 4.74 16.78
C GLN A 108 0.53 4.86 15.48
N LYS A 109 0.82 6.08 15.03
CA LYS A 109 1.64 6.31 13.83
C LYS A 109 3.08 5.88 14.03
N THR A 110 3.67 6.19 15.19
CA THR A 110 5.06 5.80 15.49
C THR A 110 5.19 4.29 15.63
N VAL A 111 4.21 3.57 16.18
CA VAL A 111 4.25 2.10 16.26
C VAL A 111 4.16 1.44 14.87
N GLU A 112 3.49 2.08 13.91
CA GLU A 112 3.38 1.56 12.54
C GLU A 112 4.68 1.75 11.72
N TYR A 113 5.50 2.75 12.06
CA TYR A 113 6.73 3.12 11.32
C TYR A 113 8.03 3.01 12.12
N ALA A 114 7.96 2.79 13.43
CA ALA A 114 9.14 2.49 14.22
C ALA A 114 9.55 1.05 13.93
N ASP A 115 10.83 0.86 13.61
CA ASP A 115 11.47 -0.43 13.80
C ASP A 115 11.06 -0.96 15.17
N PRO A 116 10.58 -2.22 15.27
CA PRO A 116 10.20 -2.78 16.53
C PRO A 116 11.39 -2.60 17.48
N ILE A 117 11.19 -1.84 18.55
CA ILE A 117 12.11 -1.85 19.69
C ILE A 117 11.89 -3.20 20.37
N GLY A 118 12.39 -4.24 19.72
CA GLY A 118 12.40 -5.64 20.11
C GLY A 118 13.83 -6.13 19.95
N THR A 119 14.17 -7.13 20.78
CA THR A 119 15.45 -7.83 20.89
C THR A 119 16.42 -7.53 19.75
N THR A 120 17.60 -7.02 20.08
CA THR A 120 18.64 -6.69 19.10
C THR A 120 18.83 -7.87 18.14
N ASP A 121 19.14 -7.59 16.88
CA ASP A 121 19.30 -8.61 15.83
C ASP A 121 20.21 -9.78 16.28
N GLU A 122 21.15 -9.48 17.16
CA GLU A 122 22.06 -10.41 17.84
C GLU A 122 21.35 -11.40 18.79
N GLU A 123 20.35 -10.97 19.55
CA GLU A 123 19.52 -11.83 20.39
C GLU A 123 18.60 -12.72 19.56
N LEU A 124 18.06 -12.21 18.45
CA LEU A 124 17.25 -12.98 17.51
C LEU A 124 18.10 -14.07 16.84
N PHE A 125 19.30 -13.71 16.40
CA PHE A 125 20.28 -14.63 15.82
C PHE A 125 20.69 -15.70 16.83
N ALA A 126 21.01 -15.32 18.07
CA ALA A 126 21.37 -16.27 19.11
C ALA A 126 20.24 -17.28 19.41
N ALA A 127 18.99 -16.80 19.47
CA ALA A 127 17.83 -17.65 19.69
C ALA A 127 17.55 -18.59 18.50
N ALA A 128 17.67 -18.09 17.26
CA ALA A 128 17.50 -18.91 16.06
C ALA A 128 18.60 -19.97 15.95
N TYR A 129 19.85 -19.61 16.20
CA TYR A 129 20.99 -20.53 16.19
C TYR A 129 20.86 -21.60 17.28
N HIS A 130 20.52 -21.23 18.51
CA HIS A 130 20.30 -22.19 19.60
C HIS A 130 19.17 -23.17 19.26
N ARG A 131 18.05 -22.70 18.69
CA ARG A 131 16.96 -23.56 18.21
C ARG A 131 17.41 -24.48 17.09
N LEU A 132 18.27 -24.01 16.18
CA LEU A 132 18.77 -24.81 15.07
C LEU A 132 19.72 -25.92 15.56
N VAL A 133 20.63 -25.60 16.49
CA VAL A 133 21.58 -26.56 17.08
C VAL A 133 20.87 -27.64 17.90
N HIS A 134 19.79 -27.28 18.58
CA HIS A 134 18.97 -28.25 19.33
C HIS A 134 17.82 -28.85 18.50
N SER A 135 17.68 -28.45 17.23
CA SER A 135 16.64 -29.00 16.36
C SER A 135 17.05 -30.39 15.87
N PRO A 136 16.13 -31.36 15.86
CA PRO A 136 16.36 -32.67 15.23
C PRO A 136 16.59 -32.57 13.71
N SER A 137 16.43 -31.39 13.11
CA SER A 137 16.62 -31.14 11.68
C SER A 137 18.05 -30.69 11.31
N LEU A 138 18.98 -30.57 12.26
CA LEU A 138 20.36 -30.17 11.96
C LEU A 138 21.09 -31.20 11.08
N GLU A 139 20.98 -32.48 11.44
CA GLU A 139 21.60 -33.59 10.70
C GLU A 139 21.18 -33.64 9.21
N PRO A 140 19.88 -33.56 8.85
CA PRO A 140 19.50 -33.54 7.43
C PRO A 140 19.94 -32.27 6.69
N ILE A 141 20.04 -31.11 7.37
CA ILE A 141 20.57 -29.88 6.76
C ILE A 141 22.07 -30.05 6.46
N LEU A 142 22.85 -30.56 7.40
CA LEU A 142 24.28 -30.82 7.21
C LEU A 142 24.53 -31.84 6.09
N GLN A 143 23.70 -32.88 5.99
CA GLN A 143 23.79 -33.83 4.89
C GLN A 143 23.44 -33.21 3.54
N ALA A 144 22.46 -32.31 3.49
CA ALA A 144 22.12 -31.55 2.30
C ALA A 144 23.26 -30.59 1.89
N GLU A 145 23.89 -29.89 2.85
CA GLU A 145 25.05 -29.04 2.60
C GLU A 145 26.24 -29.84 2.09
N HIS A 146 26.54 -30.99 2.69
CA HIS A 146 27.62 -31.86 2.25
C HIS A 146 27.35 -32.46 0.85
N LYS A 147 26.08 -32.77 0.54
CA LYS A 147 25.69 -33.20 -0.80
C LYS A 147 25.87 -32.06 -1.81
N TYR A 148 25.35 -30.88 -1.52
CA TYR A 148 25.46 -29.70 -2.36
C TYR A 148 26.93 -29.32 -2.62
N GLY A 149 27.78 -29.33 -1.59
CA GLY A 149 29.20 -29.06 -1.73
C GLY A 149 29.92 -30.05 -2.64
N ARG A 150 29.55 -31.34 -2.58
CA ARG A 150 30.08 -32.36 -3.50
C ARG A 150 29.60 -32.13 -4.93
N ASP A 151 28.30 -31.91 -5.13
CA ASP A 151 27.71 -31.67 -6.45
C ASP A 151 28.34 -30.44 -7.13
N VAL A 152 28.55 -29.33 -6.38
CA VAL A 152 29.23 -28.13 -6.88
C VAL A 152 30.68 -28.41 -7.24
N THR A 153 31.40 -29.18 -6.41
CA THR A 153 32.79 -29.53 -6.67
C THR A 153 32.92 -30.39 -7.93
N GLU A 154 32.02 -31.34 -8.13
CA GLU A 154 31.96 -32.18 -9.33
C GLU A 154 31.71 -31.34 -10.58
N VAL A 155 30.75 -30.41 -10.55
CA VAL A 155 30.48 -29.48 -11.66
C VAL A 155 31.72 -28.63 -11.98
N ILE A 156 32.44 -28.14 -10.97
CA ILE A 156 33.69 -27.39 -11.17
C ILE A 156 34.77 -28.27 -11.79
N GLN A 157 34.91 -29.52 -11.35
CA GLN A 157 35.88 -30.45 -11.90
C GLN A 157 35.58 -30.78 -13.37
N MET A 158 34.33 -31.13 -13.71
CA MET A 158 33.91 -31.37 -15.10
C MET A 158 34.25 -30.17 -15.97
N ARG A 159 33.84 -28.98 -15.55
CA ARG A 159 34.12 -27.73 -16.25
C ARG A 159 35.62 -27.53 -16.46
N ASN A 160 36.45 -27.78 -15.44
CA ASN A 160 37.89 -27.62 -15.56
C ASN A 160 38.49 -28.64 -16.55
N THR A 161 38.06 -29.90 -16.52
CA THR A 161 38.48 -30.92 -17.49
C THR A 161 38.10 -30.54 -18.92
N ASP A 162 36.87 -30.08 -19.15
CA ASP A 162 36.43 -29.57 -20.46
C ASP A 162 37.32 -28.41 -20.94
N TYR A 163 37.67 -27.47 -20.05
CA TYR A 163 38.58 -26.37 -20.38
C TYR A 163 39.98 -26.86 -20.75
N GLU A 164 40.52 -27.86 -20.06
CA GLU A 164 41.82 -28.45 -20.36
C GLU A 164 41.82 -29.14 -21.74
N GLU A 165 40.79 -29.92 -22.05
CA GLU A 165 40.64 -30.58 -23.36
C GLU A 165 40.53 -29.58 -24.52
N LEU A 166 39.72 -28.53 -24.34
CA LEU A 166 39.59 -27.46 -25.33
C LEU A 166 40.91 -26.71 -25.52
N THR A 167 41.64 -26.45 -24.43
CA THR A 167 42.95 -25.78 -24.48
C THR A 167 43.97 -26.63 -25.22
N GLN A 168 44.02 -27.94 -24.96
CA GLN A 168 44.91 -28.87 -25.67
C GLN A 168 44.60 -28.91 -27.18
N LYS A 169 43.32 -28.97 -27.58
CA LYS A 169 42.92 -28.92 -29.00
C LYS A 169 43.33 -27.60 -29.67
N LEU A 170 43.16 -26.46 -28.99
CA LEU A 170 43.57 -25.15 -29.49
C LEU A 170 45.09 -25.02 -29.65
N VAL A 171 45.88 -25.60 -28.74
CA VAL A 171 47.34 -25.65 -28.86
C VAL A 171 47.75 -26.55 -30.03
N HIS A 172 47.10 -27.69 -30.23
CA HIS A 172 47.41 -28.59 -31.34
C HIS A 172 47.13 -27.96 -32.72
N ILE A 173 46.06 -27.17 -32.85
CA ILE A 173 45.74 -26.41 -34.08
C ILE A 173 46.76 -25.28 -34.36
N LYS A 174 47.41 -24.73 -33.32
CA LYS A 174 48.42 -23.67 -33.49
C LYS A 174 49.82 -24.19 -33.84
N VAL A 175 50.06 -25.50 -33.80
CA VAL A 175 51.39 -26.13 -34.01
C VAL A 175 51.47 -26.90 -35.35
N VAL A 176 50.39 -26.93 -36.13
CA VAL A 176 50.34 -27.49 -37.50
C VAL A 176 50.30 -26.36 -38.53
#